data_AF-A0A162P681-F1
#
_entry.id   AF-A0A162P681-F1
#
_cell.length_a   1.000
_cell.length_b   1.000
_cell.length_c   1.000
_cell.angle_alpha   90.00
_cell.angle_beta   90.00
_cell.angle_gamma   90.00
#
_symmetry.space_group_name_H-M   'P 1'
#
loop_
_entity.id
_entity.type
_entity.pdbx_description
1 polymer ?
#
loop_
_entity_poly.entity_id
_entity_poly.type
_entity_poly.pdbx_seq_one_letter_code
_entity_poly.pdbx_strand_id
1 'polypeptide(L)'
;MKQLVKIFITVIFLNACSPGTDKTPKNEEAQIAGATSPTIADRQLNISILWDLSDRIDPQLNPASPQHYERDIEIIKNITSYFKKDMNKRGAYKAKGRLKVFFTPIPNNERINAIASNLSCDLSAYVGEGANRKKKELYDSLERRFLNNAHEIYQTAVANNKGKKQWDGSDIWRFFKNDVKEYCVDASGNYRNILIILTDGYLFHKDSKDKQANRTAYILPEMLKPFRNNPNWQSIFTTGNYGLISTRNDLQHLEVMVLEITPSDGNKNDEDIIKAYLAKWFEEMGIARENQVCQNTDLPEHTRKKIDLFLNR
;
A
#
# COMPACT_ATOMS: atom_id res chain seq x y z
N MET A 1 25.30 -84.66 3.97
CA MET A 1 24.94 -83.93 2.73
C MET A 1 24.99 -82.44 3.01
N LYS A 2 25.67 -81.71 2.13
CA LYS A 2 26.12 -80.32 2.29
C LYS A 2 24.97 -79.33 2.11
N GLN A 3 24.90 -78.29 2.95
CA GLN A 3 24.53 -76.96 2.48
C GLN A 3 25.54 -75.95 3.03
N LEU A 4 26.32 -75.39 2.11
CA LEU A 4 27.39 -74.44 2.36
C LEU A 4 26.81 -73.02 2.44
N VAL A 5 27.17 -72.37 3.55
CA VAL A 5 27.19 -70.92 3.73
C VAL A 5 28.12 -70.29 2.69
N LYS A 6 27.66 -69.25 1.98
CA LYS A 6 28.54 -68.36 1.21
C LYS A 6 28.37 -66.93 1.72
N ILE A 7 29.31 -66.54 2.57
CA ILE A 7 29.63 -65.17 2.94
C ILE A 7 30.45 -64.57 1.79
N PHE A 8 30.03 -63.42 1.26
CA PHE A 8 30.84 -62.65 0.30
C PHE A 8 31.45 -61.46 1.05
N ILE A 9 32.74 -61.60 1.37
CA ILE A 9 33.61 -60.52 1.85
C ILE A 9 34.40 -60.06 0.62
N THR A 10 34.33 -58.76 0.29
CA THR A 10 35.23 -58.15 -0.69
C THR A 10 35.96 -57.01 0.00
N VAL A 11 37.27 -57.19 0.16
CA VAL A 11 38.22 -56.20 0.67
C VAL A 11 39.41 -56.13 -0.30
N ILE A 12 39.55 -54.96 -0.93
CA ILE A 12 40.76 -54.18 -1.26
C ILE A 12 41.84 -54.84 -2.16
N PHE A 13 42.27 -54.15 -3.23
CA PHE A 13 43.63 -53.60 -3.37
C PHE A 13 43.82 -52.70 -4.60
N LEU A 14 44.83 -51.82 -4.45
CA LEU A 14 45.16 -50.58 -5.13
C LEU A 14 45.97 -50.73 -6.45
N ASN A 15 46.06 -49.58 -7.14
CA ASN A 15 47.12 -49.06 -8.03
C ASN A 15 47.10 -49.36 -9.53
N ALA A 16 46.97 -48.29 -10.33
CA ALA A 16 48.01 -47.88 -11.28
C ALA A 16 47.85 -46.40 -11.67
N CYS A 17 48.89 -45.61 -11.41
CA CYS A 17 49.10 -44.27 -11.97
C CYS A 17 49.37 -44.36 -13.48
N SER A 18 48.92 -43.35 -14.24
CA SER A 18 49.45 -43.02 -15.56
C SER A 18 49.75 -41.51 -15.61
N PRO A 19 50.86 -41.07 -16.23
CA PRO A 19 51.39 -39.71 -16.06
C PRO A 19 50.89 -38.73 -17.11
N GLY A 20 50.65 -37.48 -16.67
CA GLY A 20 50.90 -36.26 -17.43
C GLY A 20 49.86 -35.82 -18.47
N THR A 21 49.15 -34.73 -18.18
CA THR A 21 49.30 -33.44 -18.89
C THR A 21 48.44 -32.35 -18.23
N ASP A 22 49.08 -31.20 -18.01
CA ASP A 22 48.59 -29.99 -17.34
C ASP A 22 47.28 -29.42 -17.89
N LYS A 23 46.33 -29.09 -17.01
CA LYS A 23 45.46 -27.88 -17.07
C LYS A 23 45.00 -27.45 -15.65
N THR A 24 45.56 -26.31 -15.21
CA THR A 24 45.00 -25.22 -14.39
C THR A 24 43.90 -25.51 -13.34
N PRO A 25 44.04 -25.07 -12.07
CA PRO A 25 43.07 -25.35 -11.01
C PRO A 25 41.82 -24.48 -11.14
N LYS A 26 40.64 -25.13 -11.18
CA LYS A 26 39.36 -24.49 -10.86
C LYS A 26 39.09 -24.67 -9.37
N ASN A 27 38.93 -23.57 -8.67
CA ASN A 27 38.41 -23.51 -7.31
C ASN A 27 37.05 -24.22 -7.22
N GLU A 28 36.93 -25.13 -6.25
CA GLU A 28 35.67 -25.64 -5.76
C GLU A 28 34.99 -24.54 -4.92
N GLU A 29 34.03 -23.82 -5.51
CA GLU A 29 33.01 -23.13 -4.75
C GLU A 29 31.86 -24.11 -4.48
N ALA A 30 31.65 -24.40 -3.21
CA ALA A 30 30.49 -25.12 -2.71
C ALA A 30 29.21 -24.41 -3.17
N GLN A 31 28.38 -25.11 -3.94
CA GLN A 31 27.03 -24.66 -4.30
C GLN A 31 26.16 -24.58 -3.04
N ILE A 32 26.02 -23.37 -2.49
CA ILE A 32 24.88 -23.04 -1.64
C ILE A 32 23.67 -22.94 -2.56
N ALA A 33 22.76 -23.91 -2.45
CA ALA A 33 21.49 -23.90 -3.16
C ALA A 33 20.74 -22.59 -2.87
N GLY A 34 20.69 -21.72 -3.89
CA GLY A 34 19.98 -20.45 -3.81
C GLY A 34 18.49 -20.68 -3.66
N ALA A 35 17.92 -20.24 -2.54
CA ALA A 35 16.49 -19.99 -2.45
C ALA A 35 16.14 -18.85 -3.41
N THR A 36 15.56 -19.18 -4.56
CA THR A 36 14.99 -18.21 -5.49
C THR A 36 13.96 -17.37 -4.73
N SER A 37 14.18 -16.05 -4.66
CA SER A 37 13.22 -15.13 -4.06
C SER A 37 11.87 -15.26 -4.77
N PRO A 38 10.73 -15.28 -4.04
CA PRO A 38 9.42 -15.46 -4.65
C PRO A 38 9.14 -14.36 -5.67
N THR A 39 8.54 -14.74 -6.80
CA THR A 39 8.03 -13.79 -7.79
C THR A 39 6.93 -12.94 -7.16
N ILE A 40 6.66 -11.74 -7.69
CA ILE A 40 5.61 -10.84 -7.14
C ILE A 40 4.26 -11.56 -7.04
N ALA A 41 3.92 -12.41 -8.02
CA ALA A 41 2.69 -13.19 -8.04
C ALA A 41 2.59 -14.22 -6.88
N ASP A 42 3.72 -14.70 -6.36
CA ASP A 42 3.77 -15.67 -5.26
C ASP A 42 3.68 -15.00 -3.88
N ARG A 43 4.07 -13.71 -3.79
CA ARG A 43 4.04 -12.94 -2.54
C ARG A 43 2.64 -12.80 -1.97
N GLN A 44 2.53 -12.75 -0.65
CA GLN A 44 1.28 -12.47 0.05
C GLN A 44 0.92 -10.99 -0.07
N LEU A 45 -0.37 -10.65 -0.06
CA LEU A 45 -0.78 -9.25 -0.09
C LEU A 45 -0.59 -8.60 1.29
N ASN A 46 -0.03 -7.39 1.32
CA ASN A 46 -0.06 -6.50 2.47
C ASN A 46 -0.65 -5.16 2.03
N ILE A 47 -1.97 -5.01 2.18
CA ILE A 47 -2.70 -3.84 1.70
C ILE A 47 -3.06 -2.94 2.89
N SER A 48 -2.60 -1.70 2.82
CA SER A 48 -2.89 -0.64 3.76
C SER A 48 -3.73 0.43 3.06
N ILE A 49 -4.87 0.81 3.63
CA ILE A 49 -5.72 1.88 3.11
C ILE A 49 -5.69 3.04 4.11
N LEU A 50 -5.09 4.15 3.72
CA LEU A 50 -5.14 5.40 4.47
C LEU A 50 -6.36 6.19 4.01
N TRP A 51 -7.35 6.33 4.89
CA TRP A 51 -8.62 6.98 4.58
C TRP A 51 -8.64 8.39 5.15
N ASP A 52 -8.64 9.42 4.29
CA ASP A 52 -8.78 10.80 4.72
C ASP A 52 -10.26 11.14 5.04
N LEU A 53 -10.52 11.45 6.31
CA LEU A 53 -11.81 11.90 6.86
C LEU A 53 -11.86 13.42 7.09
N SER A 54 -11.02 14.19 6.40
CA SER A 54 -11.05 15.65 6.39
C SER A 54 -12.41 16.23 5.95
N ASP A 55 -12.49 17.55 5.80
CA ASP A 55 -13.69 18.22 5.31
C ASP A 55 -14.14 17.77 3.91
N ARG A 56 -13.29 17.07 3.13
CA ARG A 56 -13.68 16.48 1.83
C ARG A 56 -14.90 15.55 1.90
N ILE A 57 -15.11 14.88 3.04
CA ILE A 57 -16.25 13.96 3.21
C ILE A 57 -17.53 14.65 3.70
N ASP A 58 -17.47 15.95 4.00
CA ASP A 58 -18.64 16.73 4.42
C ASP A 58 -19.47 17.12 3.19
N PRO A 59 -20.70 16.60 3.03
CA PRO A 59 -21.53 16.88 1.86
C PRO A 59 -22.06 18.32 1.79
N GLN A 60 -21.97 19.09 2.88
CA GLN A 60 -22.32 20.52 2.87
C GLN A 60 -21.15 21.37 2.35
N LEU A 61 -19.92 21.02 2.72
CA LEU A 61 -18.71 21.73 2.27
C LEU A 61 -18.29 21.31 0.85
N ASN A 62 -18.42 20.02 0.55
CA ASN A 62 -17.98 19.41 -0.70
C ASN A 62 -19.11 18.54 -1.30
N PRO A 63 -20.15 19.18 -1.89
CA PRO A 63 -21.26 18.46 -2.49
C PRO A 63 -20.84 17.70 -3.74
N ALA A 64 -21.15 16.40 -3.81
CA ALA A 64 -20.89 15.55 -4.97
C ALA A 64 -21.99 14.49 -5.15
N SER A 65 -22.12 13.94 -6.35
CA SER A 65 -23.03 12.84 -6.67
C SER A 65 -22.34 11.77 -7.54
N PRO A 66 -22.18 10.52 -7.07
CA PRO A 66 -22.30 10.09 -5.68
C PRO A 66 -21.42 10.90 -4.71
N GLN A 67 -21.80 10.94 -3.43
CA GLN A 67 -21.05 11.65 -2.39
C GLN A 67 -19.68 11.00 -2.20
N HIS A 68 -18.68 11.78 -1.76
CA HIS A 68 -17.29 11.30 -1.62
C HIS A 68 -17.19 10.03 -0.76
N TYR A 69 -17.94 9.95 0.34
CA TYR A 69 -17.94 8.77 1.19
C TYR A 69 -18.51 7.51 0.52
N GLU A 70 -19.51 7.66 -0.38
CA GLU A 70 -20.11 6.53 -1.09
C GLU A 70 -19.08 5.91 -2.04
N ARG A 71 -18.28 6.78 -2.68
CA ARG A 71 -17.15 6.38 -3.53
C ARG A 71 -16.09 5.67 -2.71
N ASP A 72 -15.67 6.24 -1.57
CA ASP A 72 -14.70 5.64 -0.67
C ASP A 72 -15.13 4.24 -0.20
N ILE A 73 -16.40 4.09 0.19
CA ILE A 73 -16.95 2.81 0.66
C ILE A 73 -16.96 1.77 -0.47
N GLU A 74 -17.34 2.13 -1.70
CA GLU A 74 -17.28 1.20 -2.84
C GLU A 74 -15.83 0.86 -3.23
N ILE A 75 -14.89 1.80 -3.06
CA ILE A 75 -13.45 1.54 -3.23
C ILE A 75 -12.97 0.52 -2.19
N ILE A 76 -13.25 0.73 -0.90
CA ILE A 76 -12.91 -0.18 0.20
C ILE A 76 -13.52 -1.56 -0.06
N LYS A 77 -14.78 -1.61 -0.49
CA LYS A 77 -15.45 -2.84 -0.88
C LYS A 77 -14.70 -3.55 -2.00
N ASN A 78 -14.36 -2.86 -3.09
CA ASN A 78 -13.65 -3.47 -4.21
C ASN A 78 -12.31 -4.09 -3.77
N ILE A 79 -11.51 -3.33 -3.01
CA ILE A 79 -10.23 -3.81 -2.49
C ILE A 79 -10.43 -5.01 -1.56
N THR A 80 -11.47 -4.98 -0.72
CA THR A 80 -11.81 -6.08 0.18
C THR A 80 -12.24 -7.33 -0.59
N SER A 81 -13.04 -7.19 -1.65
CA SER A 81 -13.43 -8.28 -2.53
C SER A 81 -12.22 -8.85 -3.29
N TYR A 82 -11.28 -8.00 -3.74
CA TYR A 82 -10.02 -8.45 -4.34
C TYR A 82 -9.19 -9.27 -3.35
N PHE A 83 -8.99 -8.76 -2.13
CA PHE A 83 -8.28 -9.49 -1.08
C PHE A 83 -8.95 -10.83 -0.75
N LYS A 84 -10.28 -10.86 -0.69
CA LYS A 84 -11.06 -12.09 -0.48
C LYS A 84 -10.85 -13.09 -1.62
N LYS A 85 -10.76 -12.65 -2.88
CA LYS A 85 -10.41 -13.53 -4.02
C LYS A 85 -9.01 -14.12 -3.87
N ASP A 86 -8.02 -13.33 -3.45
CA ASP A 86 -6.66 -13.84 -3.16
C ASP A 86 -6.66 -14.88 -2.03
N MET A 87 -7.39 -14.62 -0.94
CA MET A 87 -7.60 -15.59 0.15
C MET A 87 -8.16 -16.92 -0.37
N ASN A 88 -9.20 -16.86 -1.22
CA ASN A 88 -9.83 -18.04 -1.79
C ASN A 88 -8.86 -18.81 -2.71
N LYS A 89 -8.12 -18.10 -3.57
CA LYS A 89 -7.12 -18.68 -4.48
C LYS A 89 -6.01 -19.42 -3.72
N ARG A 90 -5.54 -18.87 -2.60
CA ARG A 90 -4.48 -19.48 -1.78
C ARG A 90 -4.99 -20.63 -0.90
N GLY A 91 -6.27 -20.59 -0.54
CA GLY A 91 -6.87 -21.49 0.45
C GLY A 91 -6.48 -21.13 1.89
N ALA A 92 -7.33 -21.51 2.84
CA ALA A 92 -7.21 -21.11 4.25
C ALA A 92 -5.82 -21.41 4.86
N TYR A 93 -5.24 -22.56 4.51
CA TYR A 93 -3.94 -22.95 5.06
C TYR A 93 -2.80 -22.01 4.63
N LYS A 94 -2.71 -21.68 3.33
CA LYS A 94 -1.60 -20.90 2.76
C LYS A 94 -1.83 -19.38 2.78
N ALA A 95 -3.06 -18.92 2.99
CA ALA A 95 -3.37 -17.50 3.05
C ALA A 95 -2.74 -16.87 4.30
N LYS A 96 -1.88 -15.87 4.09
CA LYS A 96 -1.18 -15.07 5.12
C LYS A 96 -1.28 -13.56 4.83
N GLY A 97 -2.15 -13.17 3.91
CA GLY A 97 -2.34 -11.77 3.53
C GLY A 97 -2.81 -10.89 4.68
N ARG A 98 -2.56 -9.59 4.54
CA ARG A 98 -2.95 -8.53 5.46
C ARG A 98 -3.73 -7.45 4.70
N LEU A 99 -4.82 -7.00 5.29
CA LEU A 99 -5.63 -5.88 4.81
C LEU A 99 -6.01 -5.01 6.01
N LYS A 100 -5.73 -3.71 5.95
CA LYS A 100 -6.16 -2.75 6.98
C LYS A 100 -6.63 -1.44 6.38
N VAL A 101 -7.63 -0.81 6.99
CA VAL A 101 -7.98 0.60 6.81
C VAL A 101 -7.63 1.33 8.10
N PHE A 102 -7.00 2.50 7.98
CA PHE A 102 -6.58 3.30 9.12
C PHE A 102 -6.60 4.80 8.79
N PHE A 103 -6.38 5.59 9.83
CA PHE A 103 -6.46 7.04 9.84
C PHE A 103 -5.18 7.60 10.46
N THR A 104 -4.71 8.76 9.99
CA THR A 104 -3.57 9.45 10.60
C THR A 104 -3.81 10.95 10.60
N PRO A 105 -3.76 11.65 11.75
CA PRO A 105 -3.65 11.09 13.09
C PRO A 105 -4.85 10.21 13.45
N ILE A 106 -4.72 9.47 14.56
CA ILE A 106 -5.84 8.72 15.11
C ILE A 106 -6.97 9.72 15.44
N PRO A 107 -8.20 9.48 14.97
CA PRO A 107 -9.39 10.21 15.35
C PRO A 107 -9.48 10.52 16.84
N ASN A 108 -9.76 11.76 17.21
CA ASN A 108 -10.13 12.11 18.58
C ASN A 108 -11.60 11.74 18.86
N ASN A 109 -11.96 10.49 18.56
CA ASN A 109 -13.29 9.93 18.71
C ASN A 109 -13.18 8.45 19.07
N GLU A 110 -13.47 8.11 20.32
CA GLU A 110 -13.34 6.75 20.85
C GLU A 110 -14.20 5.73 20.09
N ARG A 111 -15.40 6.13 19.64
CA ARG A 111 -16.28 5.26 18.86
C ARG A 111 -15.66 4.91 17.52
N ILE A 112 -15.14 5.90 16.79
CA ILE A 112 -14.44 5.66 15.52
C ILE A 112 -13.20 4.80 15.74
N ASN A 113 -12.43 5.03 16.81
CA ASN A 113 -11.26 4.19 17.11
C ASN A 113 -11.65 2.73 17.39
N ALA A 114 -12.74 2.49 18.12
CA ALA A 114 -13.26 1.16 18.38
C ALA A 114 -13.81 0.46 17.11
N ILE A 115 -14.39 1.21 16.18
CA ILE A 115 -14.84 0.67 14.89
C ILE A 115 -13.64 0.41 13.97
N ALA A 116 -12.67 1.31 13.95
CA ALA A 116 -11.48 1.23 13.11
C ALA A 116 -10.63 -0.02 13.41
N SER A 117 -10.55 -0.47 14.67
CA SER A 117 -9.86 -1.72 15.01
C SER A 117 -10.46 -2.95 14.32
N ASN A 118 -11.74 -2.88 13.92
CA ASN A 118 -12.42 -3.93 13.16
C ASN A 118 -12.24 -3.82 11.64
N LEU A 119 -11.58 -2.78 11.14
CA LEU A 119 -11.16 -2.63 9.74
C LEU A 119 -9.75 -3.19 9.49
N SER A 120 -9.41 -4.28 10.16
CA SER A 120 -8.14 -4.98 10.00
C SER A 120 -8.33 -6.48 9.89
N CYS A 121 -7.52 -7.11 9.06
CA CYS A 121 -7.43 -8.55 8.85
C CYS A 121 -5.96 -8.91 8.66
N ASP A 122 -5.41 -9.71 9.57
CA ASP A 122 -4.08 -10.30 9.43
C ASP A 122 -4.18 -11.83 9.49
N LEU A 123 -4.07 -12.49 8.34
CA LEU A 123 -4.16 -13.95 8.26
C LEU A 123 -2.89 -14.64 8.75
N SER A 124 -1.76 -13.93 8.81
CA SER A 124 -0.49 -14.47 9.30
C SER A 124 -0.50 -14.70 10.82
N ALA A 125 -1.34 -13.97 11.55
CA ALA A 125 -1.52 -14.14 12.99
C ALA A 125 -2.21 -15.46 13.39
N TYR A 126 -2.85 -16.16 12.45
CA TYR A 126 -3.56 -17.41 12.72
C TYR A 126 -2.72 -18.63 12.36
N VAL A 127 -2.12 -19.23 13.39
CA VAL A 127 -1.29 -20.44 13.33
C VAL A 127 -1.79 -21.51 14.30
N GLY A 128 -1.43 -22.77 14.06
CA GLY A 128 -1.76 -23.90 14.95
C GLY A 128 -3.20 -24.43 14.81
N GLU A 129 -3.64 -25.15 15.84
CA GLU A 129 -4.94 -25.80 15.87
C GLU A 129 -6.09 -24.77 15.76
N GLY A 130 -7.07 -25.05 14.90
CA GLY A 130 -8.20 -24.15 14.66
C GLY A 130 -7.92 -22.93 13.77
N ALA A 131 -6.69 -22.72 13.30
CA ALA A 131 -6.35 -21.60 12.41
C ALA A 131 -7.20 -21.57 11.13
N ASN A 132 -7.40 -22.73 10.49
CA ASN A 132 -8.22 -22.83 9.28
C ASN A 132 -9.68 -22.42 9.53
N ARG A 133 -10.25 -22.79 10.68
CA ARG A 133 -11.62 -22.40 11.07
C ARG A 133 -11.72 -20.88 11.24
N LYS A 134 -10.80 -20.27 12.00
CA LYS A 134 -10.75 -18.81 12.20
C LYS A 134 -10.60 -18.04 10.88
N LYS A 135 -9.71 -18.50 10.00
CA LYS A 135 -9.53 -17.89 8.66
C LYS A 135 -10.79 -18.01 7.80
N LYS A 136 -11.52 -19.12 7.91
CA LYS A 136 -12.82 -19.29 7.24
C LYS A 136 -13.88 -18.33 7.79
N GLU A 137 -13.99 -18.20 9.12
CA GLU A 137 -14.91 -17.24 9.76
C GLU A 137 -14.61 -15.78 9.33
N LEU A 138 -13.32 -15.42 9.25
CA LEU A 138 -12.90 -14.14 8.70
C LEU A 138 -13.31 -14.00 7.23
N TYR A 139 -13.02 -14.99 6.38
CA TYR A 139 -13.41 -14.98 4.97
C TYR A 139 -14.93 -14.76 4.77
N ASP A 140 -15.74 -15.47 5.56
CA ASP A 140 -17.20 -15.43 5.47
C ASP A 140 -17.77 -14.07 5.92
N SER A 141 -17.08 -13.38 6.84
CA SER A 141 -17.54 -12.10 7.41
C SER A 141 -16.85 -10.84 6.85
N LEU A 142 -15.73 -10.99 6.12
CA LEU A 142 -14.80 -9.89 5.82
C LEU A 142 -15.46 -8.69 5.15
N GLU A 143 -16.12 -8.90 4.01
CA GLU A 143 -16.71 -7.83 3.20
C GLU A 143 -17.80 -7.07 3.98
N ARG A 144 -18.72 -7.80 4.60
CA ARG A 144 -19.78 -7.21 5.44
C ARG A 144 -19.19 -6.44 6.62
N ARG A 145 -18.15 -6.96 7.28
CA ARG A 145 -17.49 -6.28 8.40
C ARG A 145 -16.86 -4.97 7.94
N PHE A 146 -16.12 -4.98 6.84
CA PHE A 146 -15.49 -3.77 6.31
C PHE A 146 -16.51 -2.73 5.88
N LEU A 147 -17.55 -3.14 5.15
CA LEU A 147 -18.63 -2.25 4.70
C LEU A 147 -19.40 -1.61 5.86
N ASN A 148 -19.88 -2.42 6.81
CA ASN A 148 -20.66 -1.91 7.93
C ASN A 148 -19.85 -0.93 8.78
N ASN A 149 -18.58 -1.26 9.07
CA ASN A 149 -17.70 -0.40 9.83
C ASN A 149 -17.37 0.90 9.08
N ALA A 150 -17.15 0.83 7.76
CA ALA A 150 -16.90 2.03 6.95
C ALA A 150 -18.14 2.96 6.93
N HIS A 151 -19.34 2.40 6.76
CA HIS A 151 -20.59 3.16 6.89
C HIS A 151 -20.74 3.80 8.27
N GLU A 152 -20.49 3.06 9.35
CA GLU A 152 -20.64 3.59 10.71
C GLU A 152 -19.60 4.69 11.02
N ILE A 153 -18.37 4.54 10.54
CA ILE A 153 -17.34 5.58 10.65
C ILE A 153 -17.77 6.84 9.92
N TYR A 154 -18.25 6.73 8.67
CA TYR A 154 -18.75 7.89 7.93
C TYR A 154 -19.91 8.57 8.67
N GLN A 155 -20.93 7.80 9.07
CA GLN A 155 -22.09 8.33 9.79
C GLN A 155 -21.64 9.06 11.07
N THR A 156 -20.68 8.50 11.79
CA THR A 156 -20.13 9.12 13.00
C THR A 156 -19.31 10.38 12.67
N ALA A 157 -18.50 10.35 11.61
CA ALA A 157 -17.66 11.48 11.20
C ALA A 157 -18.52 12.67 10.76
N VAL A 158 -19.54 12.45 9.92
CA VAL A 158 -20.47 13.48 9.44
C VAL A 158 -21.42 13.95 10.53
N ALA A 159 -21.97 13.05 11.35
CA ALA A 159 -22.87 13.46 12.44
C ALA A 159 -22.18 14.39 13.45
N ASN A 160 -20.87 14.24 13.64
CA ASN A 160 -20.06 15.11 14.50
C ASN A 160 -19.61 16.40 13.79
N ASN A 161 -19.68 16.44 12.46
CA ASN A 161 -19.22 17.56 11.65
C ASN A 161 -20.22 18.72 11.49
N LYS A 162 -21.47 18.63 12.01
CA LYS A 162 -22.57 19.63 11.91
C LYS A 162 -22.15 21.12 11.86
N GLY A 163 -21.61 21.58 10.73
CA GLY A 163 -21.01 22.91 10.56
C GLY A 163 -19.80 23.24 11.47
N LYS A 164 -19.17 22.26 12.13
CA LYS A 164 -18.00 22.47 13.01
C LYS A 164 -16.85 21.60 12.53
N LYS A 165 -15.71 22.22 12.20
CA LYS A 165 -14.45 21.54 11.86
C LYS A 165 -13.90 20.84 13.11
N GLN A 166 -14.45 19.66 13.42
CA GLN A 166 -14.00 18.82 14.54
C GLN A 166 -12.92 17.82 14.12
N TRP A 167 -12.76 17.60 12.81
CA TRP A 167 -11.72 16.73 12.28
C TRP A 167 -10.51 17.56 11.90
N ASP A 168 -9.37 17.24 12.52
CA ASP A 168 -8.09 17.89 12.23
C ASP A 168 -7.56 17.55 10.80
N GLY A 169 -8.21 16.62 10.10
CA GLY A 169 -7.86 16.15 8.77
C GLY A 169 -6.88 14.98 8.80
N SER A 170 -6.36 14.59 7.64
CA SER A 170 -5.34 13.56 7.53
C SER A 170 -3.93 14.18 7.41
N ASP A 171 -3.05 13.88 8.37
CA ASP A 171 -1.65 14.31 8.36
C ASP A 171 -0.79 13.34 7.53
N ILE A 172 -1.16 13.20 6.24
CA ILE A 172 -0.53 12.27 5.29
C ILE A 172 0.97 12.53 5.21
N TRP A 173 1.39 13.80 5.19
CA TRP A 173 2.82 14.15 5.12
C TRP A 173 3.59 13.62 6.34
N ARG A 174 3.09 13.86 7.56
CA ARG A 174 3.77 13.40 8.78
C ARG A 174 3.76 11.87 8.88
N PHE A 175 2.70 11.22 8.42
CA PHE A 175 2.64 9.76 8.33
C PHE A 175 3.76 9.20 7.43
N PHE A 176 3.99 9.79 6.26
CA PHE A 176 5.11 9.36 5.41
C PHE A 176 6.48 9.65 6.06
N LYS A 177 6.60 10.79 6.74
CA LYS A 177 7.82 11.15 7.47
C LYS A 177 8.19 10.13 8.55
N ASN A 178 7.22 9.68 9.34
CA ASN A 178 7.47 8.90 10.55
C ASN A 178 7.11 7.41 10.41
N ASP A 179 5.91 7.09 9.92
CA ASP A 179 5.24 5.83 10.25
C ASP A 179 5.06 4.89 9.05
N VAL A 180 5.06 5.41 7.81
CA VAL A 180 4.67 4.65 6.61
C VAL A 180 5.41 3.33 6.44
N LYS A 181 6.70 3.29 6.75
CA LYS A 181 7.50 2.06 6.61
C LYS A 181 7.09 1.01 7.61
N GLU A 182 6.94 1.37 8.88
CA GLU A 182 6.50 0.44 9.93
C GLU A 182 5.07 -0.03 9.69
N TYR A 183 4.19 0.87 9.23
CA TYR A 183 2.80 0.55 9.02
C TYR A 183 2.57 -0.26 7.74
N CYS A 184 3.25 0.06 6.64
CA CYS A 184 2.87 -0.44 5.33
C CYS A 184 3.88 -1.41 4.71
N VAL A 185 5.10 -1.50 5.23
CA VAL A 185 6.16 -2.30 4.59
C VAL A 185 6.56 -3.47 5.49
N ASP A 186 6.23 -4.68 5.03
CA ASP A 186 6.87 -5.89 5.54
C ASP A 186 8.20 -6.11 4.79
N ALA A 187 9.30 -6.06 5.54
CA ALA A 187 10.65 -6.13 5.00
C ALA A 187 11.14 -7.56 4.71
N SER A 188 10.34 -8.59 5.00
CA SER A 188 10.77 -9.99 4.81
C SER A 188 10.87 -10.41 3.34
N GLY A 189 10.37 -9.59 2.41
CA GLY A 189 10.29 -9.91 0.98
C GLY A 189 9.18 -10.89 0.62
N ASN A 190 8.45 -11.43 1.61
CA ASN A 190 7.33 -12.36 1.38
C ASN A 190 6.02 -11.66 1.00
N TYR A 191 5.97 -10.33 1.13
CA TYR A 191 4.79 -9.54 0.90
C TYR A 191 4.96 -8.56 -0.26
N ARG A 192 3.88 -8.37 -1.01
CA ARG A 192 3.68 -7.22 -1.88
C ARG A 192 3.02 -6.12 -1.05
N ASN A 193 3.78 -5.07 -0.74
CA ASN A 193 3.32 -3.99 0.12
C ASN A 193 2.64 -2.92 -0.72
N ILE A 194 1.35 -2.69 -0.46
CA ILE A 194 0.51 -1.76 -1.20
C ILE A 194 -0.11 -0.78 -0.22
N LEU A 195 0.07 0.51 -0.47
CA LEU A 195 -0.62 1.59 0.22
C LEU A 195 -1.60 2.28 -0.74
N ILE A 196 -2.87 2.31 -0.37
CA ILE A 196 -3.93 3.04 -1.08
C ILE A 196 -4.31 4.25 -0.22
N ILE A 197 -4.32 5.44 -0.80
CA ILE A 197 -4.64 6.69 -0.12
C ILE A 197 -5.91 7.25 -0.74
N LEU A 198 -6.95 7.44 0.08
CA LEU A 198 -8.20 8.08 -0.33
C LEU A 198 -8.17 9.53 0.14
N THR A 199 -8.05 10.48 -0.79
CA THR A 199 -7.91 11.92 -0.50
C THR A 199 -8.31 12.74 -1.71
N ASP A 200 -8.67 14.02 -1.52
CA ASP A 200 -8.92 14.96 -2.62
C ASP A 200 -7.63 15.47 -3.29
N GLY A 201 -6.46 15.09 -2.76
CA GLY A 201 -5.14 15.43 -3.30
C GLY A 201 -4.52 16.67 -2.67
N TYR A 202 -5.28 17.44 -1.89
CA TYR A 202 -4.72 18.49 -1.05
C TYR A 202 -4.27 17.88 0.27
N LEU A 203 -3.00 18.14 0.64
CA LEU A 203 -2.43 17.63 1.88
C LEU A 203 -2.35 18.77 2.86
N PHE A 204 -3.09 18.73 3.97
CA PHE A 204 -2.97 19.76 4.99
C PHE A 204 -3.31 19.22 6.37
N HIS A 205 -2.44 19.55 7.33
CA HIS A 205 -2.72 19.38 8.75
C HIS A 205 -2.17 20.58 9.52
N LYS A 206 -2.86 20.99 10.59
CA LYS A 206 -2.53 22.21 11.34
C LYS A 206 -1.13 22.20 11.94
N ASP A 207 -0.60 21.00 12.21
CA ASP A 207 0.72 20.76 12.82
C ASP A 207 1.81 20.44 11.79
N SER A 208 1.48 20.35 10.49
CA SER A 208 2.42 20.05 9.40
C SER A 208 2.50 21.23 8.41
N LYS A 209 3.02 22.35 8.91
CA LYS A 209 3.13 23.62 8.17
C LYS A 209 4.56 23.96 7.75
N ASP A 210 5.47 22.99 7.83
CA ASP A 210 6.88 23.19 7.49
C ASP A 210 7.02 23.68 6.04
N LYS A 211 7.93 24.66 5.84
CA LYS A 211 8.27 25.21 4.54
C LYS A 211 9.78 25.44 4.45
N GLN A 212 10.39 24.96 3.37
CA GLN A 212 11.81 25.11 3.06
C GLN A 212 11.94 25.61 1.61
N ALA A 213 12.16 26.91 1.45
CA ALA A 213 12.11 27.56 0.14
C ALA A 213 10.78 27.24 -0.60
N ASN A 214 10.86 26.55 -1.75
CA ASN A 214 9.72 26.16 -2.58
C ASN A 214 9.14 24.77 -2.23
N ARG A 215 9.60 24.17 -1.11
CA ARG A 215 9.12 22.89 -0.61
C ARG A 215 8.28 23.06 0.65
N THR A 216 7.24 22.24 0.79
CA THR A 216 6.28 22.31 1.91
C THR A 216 5.93 20.94 2.46
N ALA A 217 5.39 20.89 3.67
CA ALA A 217 4.76 19.70 4.26
C ALA A 217 3.27 19.55 3.88
N TYR A 218 2.77 20.39 2.98
CA TYR A 218 1.35 20.52 2.65
C TYR A 218 1.17 20.93 1.19
N ILE A 219 -0.01 20.66 0.62
CA ILE A 219 -0.47 21.13 -0.70
C ILE A 219 -1.81 21.82 -0.48
N LEU A 220 -1.88 23.11 -0.82
CA LEU A 220 -3.12 23.90 -0.79
C LEU A 220 -3.39 24.51 -2.17
N PRO A 221 -4.67 24.80 -2.51
CA PRO A 221 -5.02 25.43 -3.79
C PRO A 221 -4.22 26.69 -4.11
N GLU A 222 -3.94 27.51 -3.10
CA GLU A 222 -3.21 28.77 -3.20
C GLU A 222 -1.78 28.58 -3.71
N MET A 223 -1.17 27.45 -3.41
CA MET A 223 0.19 27.13 -3.84
C MET A 223 0.26 26.77 -5.32
N LEU A 224 -0.87 26.41 -5.93
CA LEU A 224 -0.94 26.04 -7.33
C LEU A 224 -0.98 27.28 -8.24
N LYS A 225 -1.32 28.46 -7.69
CA LYS A 225 -1.47 29.73 -8.43
C LYS A 225 -0.32 30.07 -9.39
N PRO A 226 0.98 29.91 -9.04
CA PRO A 226 2.08 30.22 -9.96
C PRO A 226 2.12 29.35 -11.22
N PHE A 227 1.46 28.18 -11.20
CA PHE A 227 1.48 27.19 -12.28
C PHE A 227 0.21 27.21 -13.14
N ARG A 228 -0.87 27.81 -12.63
CA ARG A 228 -2.17 27.84 -13.31
C ARG A 228 -2.08 28.60 -14.63
N ASN A 229 -2.73 28.06 -15.66
CA ASN A 229 -2.81 28.66 -17.00
C ASN A 229 -1.44 28.98 -17.64
N ASN A 230 -0.35 28.37 -17.14
CA ASN A 230 0.98 28.58 -17.67
C ASN A 230 1.44 27.32 -18.43
N PRO A 231 1.63 27.37 -19.76
CA PRO A 231 2.05 26.20 -20.53
C PRO A 231 3.45 25.69 -20.16
N ASN A 232 4.26 26.51 -19.50
CA ASN A 232 5.62 26.17 -19.05
C ASN A 232 5.68 25.80 -17.56
N TRP A 233 4.54 25.49 -16.93
CA TRP A 233 4.47 25.28 -15.49
C TRP A 233 5.39 24.16 -15.01
N GLN A 234 5.57 23.08 -15.80
CA GLN A 234 6.48 21.98 -15.45
C GLN A 234 7.93 22.43 -15.34
N SER A 235 8.36 23.34 -16.22
CA SER A 235 9.71 23.92 -16.19
C SER A 235 9.89 24.77 -14.95
N ILE A 236 8.92 25.62 -14.61
CA ILE A 236 8.93 26.44 -13.39
C ILE A 236 8.93 25.55 -12.14
N PHE A 237 8.09 24.51 -12.12
CA PHE A 237 8.00 23.54 -11.03
C PHE A 237 9.36 22.86 -10.79
N THR A 238 10.01 22.41 -11.87
CA THR A 238 11.28 21.68 -11.80
C THR A 238 12.45 22.60 -11.45
N THR A 239 12.63 23.70 -12.19
CA THR A 239 13.74 24.65 -12.00
C THR A 239 13.67 25.37 -10.66
N GLY A 240 12.45 25.67 -10.19
CA GLY A 240 12.21 26.24 -8.87
C GLY A 240 12.30 25.21 -7.74
N ASN A 241 12.50 23.92 -8.01
CA ASN A 241 12.53 22.85 -7.03
C ASN A 241 11.28 22.82 -6.13
N TYR A 242 10.10 23.02 -6.74
CA TYR A 242 8.83 22.89 -6.05
C TYR A 242 8.54 21.42 -5.74
N GLY A 243 7.81 21.18 -4.66
CA GLY A 243 7.45 19.82 -4.24
C GLY A 243 7.16 19.74 -2.76
N LEU A 244 6.89 18.53 -2.28
CA LEU A 244 6.81 18.28 -0.86
C LEU A 244 8.22 18.11 -0.26
N ILE A 245 8.33 18.30 1.05
CA ILE A 245 9.54 17.99 1.80
C ILE A 245 9.65 16.47 1.94
N SER A 246 10.75 15.90 1.46
CA SER A 246 11.08 14.48 1.58
C SER A 246 12.09 14.29 2.71
N THR A 247 11.81 13.40 3.66
CA THR A 247 12.65 13.16 4.84
C THR A 247 13.27 11.76 4.89
N ARG A 248 13.02 10.95 3.85
CA ARG A 248 13.42 9.55 3.76
C ARG A 248 13.59 9.16 2.29
N ASN A 249 14.23 8.02 2.05
CA ASN A 249 14.46 7.48 0.71
C ASN A 249 14.45 5.93 0.69
N ASP A 250 13.72 5.30 1.62
CA ASP A 250 13.85 3.88 1.97
C ASP A 250 12.54 3.09 1.77
N LEU A 251 11.71 3.52 0.81
CA LEU A 251 10.41 2.93 0.47
C LEU A 251 10.40 2.13 -0.85
N GLN A 252 11.54 1.55 -1.25
CA GLN A 252 11.71 0.82 -2.52
C GLN A 252 10.77 -0.39 -2.68
N HIS A 253 10.25 -0.92 -1.58
CA HIS A 253 9.38 -2.10 -1.56
C HIS A 253 7.90 -1.76 -1.38
N LEU A 254 7.52 -0.47 -1.48
CA LEU A 254 6.16 0.00 -1.36
C LEU A 254 5.58 0.37 -2.74
N GLU A 255 4.37 -0.07 -3.01
CA GLU A 255 3.54 0.42 -4.10
C GLU A 255 2.48 1.38 -3.55
N VAL A 256 2.22 2.51 -4.23
CA VAL A 256 1.29 3.54 -3.76
C VAL A 256 0.23 3.86 -4.81
N MET A 257 -1.03 3.88 -4.41
CA MET A 257 -2.14 4.36 -5.24
C MET A 257 -2.89 5.47 -4.52
N VAL A 258 -2.91 6.67 -5.08
CA VAL A 258 -3.73 7.79 -4.61
C VAL A 258 -5.00 7.83 -5.46
N LEU A 259 -6.15 7.87 -4.80
CA LEU A 259 -7.48 7.86 -5.42
C LEU A 259 -8.29 9.07 -4.96
N GLU A 260 -9.27 9.44 -5.81
CA GLU A 260 -10.25 10.51 -5.55
C GLU A 260 -9.68 11.94 -5.55
N ILE A 261 -8.57 12.18 -6.27
CA ILE A 261 -8.04 13.53 -6.45
C ILE A 261 -9.12 14.41 -7.08
N THR A 262 -9.54 15.44 -6.36
CA THR A 262 -10.62 16.37 -6.72
C THR A 262 -10.09 17.79 -6.56
N PRO A 263 -9.45 18.36 -7.59
CA PRO A 263 -8.95 19.72 -7.52
C PRO A 263 -10.09 20.73 -7.40
N SER A 264 -9.79 21.90 -6.84
CA SER A 264 -10.75 23.01 -6.76
C SER A 264 -11.23 23.45 -8.15
N ASP A 265 -12.50 23.84 -8.23
CA ASP A 265 -13.12 24.29 -9.47
C ASP A 265 -12.38 25.46 -10.14
N GLY A 266 -12.53 25.55 -11.45
CA GLY A 266 -12.09 26.69 -12.26
C GLY A 266 -10.63 26.66 -12.72
N ASN A 267 -9.83 25.65 -12.36
CA ASN A 267 -8.41 25.57 -12.73
C ASN A 267 -8.07 24.24 -13.40
N LYS A 268 -8.04 24.25 -14.74
CA LYS A 268 -7.96 23.02 -15.57
C LYS A 268 -6.72 22.16 -15.33
N ASN A 269 -5.61 22.74 -14.86
CA ASN A 269 -4.35 22.02 -14.69
C ASN A 269 -4.00 21.70 -13.23
N ASP A 270 -4.88 22.00 -12.26
CA ASP A 270 -4.59 21.71 -10.85
C ASP A 270 -4.38 20.21 -10.61
N GLU A 271 -5.11 19.34 -11.32
CA GLU A 271 -4.90 17.88 -11.25
C GLU A 271 -3.47 17.47 -11.61
N ASP A 272 -2.93 18.03 -12.69
CA ASP A 272 -1.61 17.68 -13.20
C ASP A 272 -0.53 18.18 -12.24
N ILE A 273 -0.74 19.37 -11.67
CA ILE A 273 0.19 19.96 -10.70
C ILE A 273 0.18 19.13 -9.40
N ILE A 274 -0.99 18.77 -8.87
CA ILE A 274 -1.10 17.91 -7.66
C ILE A 274 -0.41 16.57 -7.89
N LYS A 275 -0.67 15.92 -9.03
CA LYS A 275 0.00 14.67 -9.42
C LYS A 275 1.51 14.84 -9.51
N ALA A 276 2.01 15.98 -10.01
CA ALA A 276 3.45 16.25 -10.06
C ALA A 276 4.07 16.42 -8.66
N TYR A 277 3.37 17.08 -7.74
CA TYR A 277 3.79 17.15 -6.33
C TYR A 277 3.91 15.77 -5.70
N LEU A 278 2.85 14.95 -5.81
CA LEU A 278 2.80 13.61 -5.23
C LEU A 278 3.84 12.69 -5.87
N ALA A 279 3.93 12.68 -7.21
CA ALA A 279 4.85 11.79 -7.92
C ALA A 279 6.31 12.08 -7.56
N LYS A 280 6.70 13.36 -7.60
CA LYS A 280 8.05 13.79 -7.21
C LYS A 280 8.36 13.41 -5.76
N TRP A 281 7.40 13.56 -4.85
CA TRP A 281 7.56 13.22 -3.44
C TRP A 281 7.77 11.72 -3.23
N PHE A 282 6.95 10.88 -3.89
CA PHE A 282 7.10 9.42 -3.83
C PHE A 282 8.43 8.95 -4.45
N GLU A 283 8.84 9.52 -5.60
CA GLU A 283 10.12 9.22 -6.24
C GLU A 283 11.30 9.54 -5.30
N GLU A 284 11.29 10.71 -4.67
CA GLU A 284 12.32 11.11 -3.71
C GLU A 284 12.36 10.23 -2.46
N MET A 285 11.21 9.66 -2.07
CA MET A 285 11.12 8.67 -0.99
C MET A 285 11.55 7.26 -1.38
N GLY A 286 11.95 7.05 -2.64
CA GLY A 286 12.46 5.79 -3.17
C GLY A 286 11.39 4.88 -3.77
N ILE A 287 10.16 5.36 -3.97
CA ILE A 287 9.09 4.61 -4.65
C ILE A 287 9.27 4.76 -6.16
N ALA A 288 9.50 3.65 -6.84
CA ALA A 288 9.68 3.64 -8.30
C ALA A 288 8.42 4.15 -9.03
N ARG A 289 8.60 4.79 -10.19
CA ARG A 289 7.51 5.46 -10.93
C ARG A 289 6.42 4.49 -11.38
N GLU A 290 6.80 3.29 -11.75
CA GLU A 290 5.91 2.19 -12.09
C GLU A 290 5.09 1.69 -10.89
N ASN A 291 5.58 1.87 -9.67
CA ASN A 291 4.95 1.43 -8.42
C ASN A 291 4.02 2.49 -7.82
N GLN A 292 3.80 3.59 -8.51
CA GLN A 292 2.92 4.67 -8.04
C GLN A 292 1.86 5.04 -9.08
N VAL A 293 0.65 5.33 -8.61
CA VAL A 293 -0.47 5.76 -9.44
C VAL A 293 -1.27 6.83 -8.70
N CYS A 294 -1.56 7.95 -9.37
CA CYS A 294 -2.43 8.99 -8.85
C CYS A 294 -3.63 9.18 -9.78
N GLN A 295 -4.85 8.99 -9.26
CA GLN A 295 -6.09 9.05 -10.04
C GLN A 295 -7.02 10.12 -9.51
N ASN A 296 -7.65 10.83 -10.43
CA ASN A 296 -8.76 11.72 -10.12
C ASN A 296 -10.01 10.94 -9.72
N THR A 297 -10.94 11.64 -9.08
CA THR A 297 -12.32 11.19 -9.00
C THR A 297 -12.89 11.00 -10.40
N ASP A 298 -13.57 9.87 -10.58
CA ASP A 298 -14.15 9.42 -11.84
C ASP A 298 -15.46 8.67 -11.52
N LEU A 299 -16.17 8.17 -12.52
CA LEU A 299 -17.29 7.26 -12.29
C LEU A 299 -16.82 6.03 -11.49
N PRO A 300 -17.60 5.54 -10.51
CA PRO A 300 -17.20 4.41 -9.67
C PRO A 300 -16.75 3.17 -10.46
N GLU A 301 -17.36 2.91 -11.63
CA GLU A 301 -16.97 1.81 -12.51
C GLU A 301 -15.55 1.99 -13.09
N HIS A 302 -15.17 3.21 -13.46
CA HIS A 302 -13.84 3.52 -13.98
C HIS A 302 -12.80 3.45 -12.87
N THR A 303 -13.10 3.97 -11.68
CA THR A 303 -12.24 3.85 -10.50
C THR A 303 -12.01 2.38 -10.16
N ARG A 304 -13.06 1.54 -10.19
CA ARG A 304 -12.94 0.07 -10.04
C ARG A 304 -11.97 -0.52 -11.06
N LYS A 305 -12.12 -0.23 -12.36
CA LYS A 305 -11.23 -0.75 -13.41
C LYS A 305 -9.77 -0.36 -13.17
N LYS A 306 -9.51 0.89 -12.74
CA LYS A 306 -8.17 1.39 -12.42
C LYS A 306 -7.56 0.67 -11.22
N ILE A 307 -8.35 0.42 -10.16
CA ILE A 307 -7.92 -0.37 -9.00
C ILE A 307 -7.59 -1.80 -9.43
N ASP A 308 -8.47 -2.44 -10.19
CA ASP A 308 -8.27 -3.81 -10.64
C ASP A 308 -7.00 -3.95 -11.49
N LEU A 309 -6.74 -2.99 -12.39
CA LEU A 309 -5.50 -2.96 -13.18
C LEU A 309 -4.26 -2.79 -12.31
N PHE A 310 -4.31 -1.94 -11.28
CA PHE A 310 -3.20 -1.73 -10.35
C PHE A 310 -2.93 -2.98 -9.49
N LEU A 311 -3.98 -3.62 -8.98
CA LEU A 311 -3.86 -4.79 -8.12
C LEU A 311 -3.48 -6.06 -8.91
N ASN A 312 -3.79 -6.17 -10.20
CA ASN A 312 -3.46 -7.35 -11.02
C ASN A 312 -2.08 -7.30 -11.72
N ARG A 313 -1.22 -6.34 -11.38
CA ARG A 313 0.15 -6.25 -11.91
C ARG A 313 1.02 -7.43 -11.52
#